data_AF-A0A5C4QE61-F1
#
_entry.id   AF-A0A5C4QE61-F1
#
_cell.length_a   1.000
_cell.length_b   1.000
_cell.length_c   1.000
_cell.angle_alpha   90.00
_cell.angle_beta   90.00
_cell.angle_gamma   90.00
#
_symmetry.space_group_name_H-M   'P 1'
#
loop_
_entity.id
_entity.type
_entity.pdbx_description
1 polymer ?
#
loop_
_entity_poly.entity_id
_entity_poly.type
_entity_poly.pdbx_seq_one_letter_code
_entity_poly.pdbx_strand_id
1 'polypeptide(L)'
;MLLMIENINNREGGARLEVIPEPDIGLSELSVRCDGEKYLLTLAEYLDDGDLIVRTKSDTPYNPNLVVFDGDGEMYPSSAIIDDFDFVIKVFSIFLETGDVPYDLMDI
;
A
#
# COMPACT_ATOMS: atom_id res chain seq x y z
N MET A 1 10.93 8.66 -10.85
CA MET A 1 10.09 8.25 -9.70
C MET A 1 10.11 6.75 -9.51
N LEU A 2 9.82 5.95 -10.54
CA LEU A 2 9.95 4.48 -10.46
C LEU A 2 11.36 4.01 -10.06
N LEU A 3 12.43 4.68 -10.53
CA LEU A 3 13.80 4.43 -10.07
C LEU A 3 14.03 4.63 -8.56
N MET A 4 13.20 5.43 -7.88
CA MET A 4 13.25 5.54 -6.41
C MET A 4 12.63 4.31 -5.76
N ILE A 5 11.53 3.79 -6.31
CA ILE A 5 10.88 2.56 -5.82
C ILE A 5 11.84 1.38 -5.99
N GLU A 6 12.55 1.26 -7.10
CA GLU A 6 13.59 0.23 -7.31
C GLU A 6 14.66 0.17 -6.20
N ASN A 7 14.93 1.28 -5.49
CA ASN A 7 15.91 1.27 -4.41
C ASN A 7 15.46 0.49 -3.16
N ILE A 8 14.17 0.15 -3.05
CA ILE A 8 13.63 -0.59 -1.91
C ILE A 8 13.52 -2.10 -2.18
N ASN A 9 13.80 -2.54 -3.41
CA ASN A 9 13.75 -3.95 -3.79
C ASN A 9 14.71 -4.78 -2.92
N ASN A 10 14.18 -5.77 -2.22
CA ASN A 10 14.91 -6.67 -1.31
C ASN A 10 15.64 -5.94 -0.18
N ARG A 11 15.03 -4.89 0.37
CA ARG A 11 15.58 -4.09 1.47
C ARG A 11 14.57 -3.92 2.61
N GLU A 12 15.08 -3.57 3.78
CA GLU A 12 14.28 -3.02 4.86
C GLU A 12 14.02 -1.52 4.61
N GLY A 13 12.81 -1.06 4.88
CA GLY A 13 12.43 0.36 4.78
C GLY A 13 11.12 0.59 4.04
N GLY A 14 11.04 1.64 3.22
CA GLY A 14 9.81 1.95 2.50
C GLY A 14 9.88 3.19 1.64
N ALA A 15 8.80 3.44 0.91
CA ALA A 15 8.59 4.63 0.10
C ALA A 15 7.13 5.10 0.21
N ARG A 16 6.89 6.40 0.07
CA ARG A 16 5.54 6.96 0.06
C ARG A 16 5.40 8.13 -0.90
N LEU A 17 4.18 8.31 -1.39
CA LEU A 17 3.70 9.47 -2.13
C LEU A 17 2.54 10.06 -1.34
N GLU A 18 2.71 11.30 -0.89
CA GLU A 18 1.76 11.99 -0.02
C GLU A 18 1.27 13.28 -0.69
N VAL A 19 -0.02 13.61 -0.49
CA VAL A 19 -0.61 14.89 -0.90
C VAL A 19 -0.37 15.90 0.22
N ILE A 20 0.20 17.05 -0.13
CA ILE A 20 0.49 18.14 0.81
C ILE A 20 -0.12 19.45 0.28
N PRO A 21 -0.99 20.14 1.04
CA PRO A 21 -1.50 19.74 2.36
C PRO A 21 -2.36 18.48 2.30
N GLU A 22 -2.50 17.79 3.43
CA GLU A 22 -3.38 16.62 3.54
C GLU A 22 -4.82 17.02 3.17
N PRO A 23 -5.50 16.26 2.31
CA PRO A 23 -6.84 16.60 1.86
C PRO A 23 -7.88 16.27 2.94
N ASP A 24 -8.96 17.06 2.99
CA ASP A 24 -10.11 16.75 3.86
C ASP A 24 -10.94 15.57 3.32
N ILE A 25 -10.94 15.37 1.98
CA ILE A 25 -11.67 14.30 1.25
C ILE A 25 -10.80 13.85 0.08
N GLY A 26 -10.73 12.54 -0.15
CA GLY A 26 -10.01 11.88 -1.24
C GLY A 26 -8.68 11.25 -0.81
N LEU A 27 -7.92 10.80 -1.81
CA LEU A 27 -6.65 10.08 -1.62
C LEU A 27 -5.60 10.97 -0.97
N SER A 28 -5.01 10.47 0.13
CA SER A 28 -4.01 11.20 0.92
C SER A 28 -2.60 10.64 0.70
N GLU A 29 -2.44 9.31 0.67
CA GLU A 29 -1.13 8.66 0.62
C GLU A 29 -1.17 7.30 -0.08
N LEU A 30 -0.20 7.04 -0.96
CA LEU A 30 0.20 5.68 -1.34
C LEU A 30 1.57 5.37 -0.71
N SER A 31 1.66 4.29 0.05
CA SER A 31 2.90 3.87 0.71
C SER A 31 3.18 2.38 0.58
N VAL A 32 4.47 2.05 0.63
CA VAL A 32 4.98 0.69 0.70
C VAL A 32 6.00 0.59 1.83
N ARG A 33 5.85 -0.45 2.66
CA ARG A 33 6.88 -0.90 3.61
C ARG A 33 7.50 -2.20 3.13
N CYS A 34 8.77 -2.39 3.44
CA CYS A 34 9.62 -3.44 2.90
C CYS A 34 10.37 -4.12 4.04
N ASP A 35 10.34 -5.45 4.06
CA ASP A 35 11.08 -6.32 4.98
C ASP A 35 11.69 -7.45 4.15
N GLY A 36 12.90 -7.19 3.63
CA GLY A 36 13.56 -8.07 2.67
C GLY A 36 12.74 -8.21 1.38
N GLU A 37 12.37 -9.45 1.02
CA GLU A 37 11.58 -9.76 -0.18
C GLU A 37 10.07 -9.59 0.03
N LYS A 38 9.64 -9.09 1.19
CA LYS A 38 8.23 -8.88 1.52
C LYS A 38 7.88 -7.40 1.52
N TYR A 39 6.70 -7.10 0.99
CA TYR A 39 6.21 -5.75 0.81
C TYR A 39 4.78 -5.64 1.34
N LEU A 40 4.45 -4.49 1.92
CA LEU A 40 3.10 -4.16 2.36
C LEU A 40 2.71 -2.82 1.76
N LEU A 41 1.71 -2.84 0.87
CA LEU A 41 1.14 -1.66 0.22
C LEU A 41 -0.09 -1.16 0.97
N THR A 42 -0.17 0.16 1.14
CA THR A 42 -1.31 0.85 1.74
C THR A 42 -1.66 2.09 0.92
N LEU A 43 -2.96 2.26 0.66
CA LEU A 43 -3.52 3.43 -0.03
C LEU A 43 -4.57 4.06 0.88
N ALA A 44 -4.24 5.24 1.42
CA ALA A 44 -5.05 5.98 2.37
C ALA A 44 -5.98 6.97 1.65
N GLU A 45 -7.24 7.01 2.07
CA GLU A 45 -8.29 7.84 1.46
C GLU A 45 -9.28 8.31 2.52
N TYR A 46 -9.57 9.61 2.52
CA TYR A 46 -10.64 10.19 3.34
C TYR A 46 -11.96 10.16 2.56
N LEU A 47 -12.99 9.54 3.13
CA LEU A 47 -14.32 9.47 2.55
C LEU A 47 -15.07 10.81 2.68
N ASP A 48 -16.25 10.90 2.05
CA ASP A 48 -17.10 12.10 2.07
C ASP A 48 -17.56 12.52 3.50
N ASP A 49 -17.58 11.58 4.44
CA ASP A 49 -17.88 11.83 5.87
C ASP A 49 -16.64 12.16 6.71
N GLY A 50 -15.45 12.16 6.09
CA GLY A 50 -14.17 12.42 6.73
C GLY A 50 -13.54 11.19 7.37
N ASP A 51 -14.16 10.00 7.27
CA ASP A 51 -13.55 8.77 7.78
C ASP A 51 -12.37 8.36 6.90
N LEU A 52 -11.26 7.96 7.54
CA LEU A 52 -10.09 7.42 6.88
C LEU A 52 -10.28 5.93 6.62
N ILE A 53 -10.23 5.53 5.34
CA ILE A 53 -10.08 4.15 4.94
C ILE A 53 -8.66 3.89 4.45
N VAL A 54 -8.19 2.66 4.64
CA VAL A 54 -6.90 2.20 4.11
C VAL A 54 -7.16 0.98 3.25
N ARG A 55 -6.88 1.09 1.96
CA ARG A 55 -6.89 -0.04 1.04
C ARG A 55 -5.55 -0.75 1.08
N THR A 56 -5.57 -2.08 1.04
CA THR A 56 -4.41 -2.94 0.90
C THR A 56 -4.60 -3.90 -0.27
N LYS A 57 -3.65 -4.80 -0.53
CA LYS A 57 -3.74 -5.76 -1.66
C LYS A 57 -5.08 -6.51 -1.62
N SER A 58 -5.81 -6.47 -2.72
CA SER A 58 -7.05 -7.25 -2.89
C SER A 58 -6.75 -8.75 -2.80
N ASP A 59 -7.77 -9.55 -2.48
CA ASP A 59 -7.71 -11.00 -2.18
C ASP A 59 -7.56 -11.37 -0.70
N THR A 60 -8.10 -10.53 0.20
CA THR A 60 -8.24 -10.89 1.62
C THR A 60 -9.39 -11.89 1.82
N PRO A 61 -9.11 -13.14 2.26
CA PRO A 61 -10.16 -14.12 2.49
C PRO A 61 -11.02 -13.72 3.70
N TYR A 62 -12.26 -14.22 3.78
CA TYR A 62 -13.20 -13.94 4.88
C TYR A 62 -12.66 -14.24 6.29
N ASN A 63 -11.68 -15.15 6.41
CA ASN A 63 -10.98 -15.43 7.66
C ASN A 63 -9.48 -15.44 7.40
N PRO A 64 -8.83 -14.26 7.40
CA PRO A 64 -7.43 -14.16 7.05
C PRO A 64 -6.57 -14.64 8.21
N ASN A 65 -5.52 -15.38 7.87
CA ASN A 65 -4.41 -15.56 8.80
C ASN A 65 -3.77 -14.20 9.02
N LEU A 66 -3.56 -13.82 10.27
CA LEU A 66 -2.93 -12.56 10.62
C LEU A 66 -1.44 -12.76 10.89
N VAL A 67 -0.63 -11.81 10.42
CA VAL A 67 0.82 -11.79 10.60
C VAL A 67 1.26 -10.39 11.03
N VAL A 68 2.35 -10.31 11.79
CA VAL A 68 3.02 -9.05 12.07
C VAL A 68 4.02 -8.78 10.95
N PHE A 69 4.07 -7.53 10.47
CA PHE A 69 4.98 -7.10 9.42
C PHE A 69 6.02 -6.12 9.97
N ASP A 70 7.30 -6.30 9.65
CA ASP A 70 8.39 -5.38 10.04
C ASP A 70 8.47 -5.10 11.57
N GLY A 71 7.93 -6.01 12.39
CA GLY A 71 7.96 -5.91 13.85
C GLY A 71 7.21 -4.72 14.45
N ASP A 72 6.32 -4.06 13.70
CA ASP A 72 5.56 -2.88 14.15
C ASP A 72 4.56 -3.18 15.28
N GLY A 73 4.20 -4.45 15.45
CA GLY A 73 3.23 -4.93 16.42
C GLY A 73 1.78 -4.88 15.92
N GLU A 74 1.55 -4.42 14.70
CA GLU A 74 0.25 -4.46 14.04
C GLU A 74 0.03 -5.79 13.31
N MET A 75 -1.23 -6.16 13.14
CA MET A 75 -1.62 -7.42 12.51
C MET A 75 -2.25 -7.17 11.15
N TYR A 76 -1.66 -7.77 10.12
CA TYR A 76 -2.12 -7.68 8.74
C TYR A 76 -2.58 -9.04 8.25
N PRO A 77 -3.59 -9.10 7.37
CA PRO A 77 -3.87 -10.30 6.60
C PRO A 77 -2.60 -10.78 5.89
N SER A 78 -2.29 -12.07 5.97
CA SER A 78 -1.16 -12.65 5.24
C SER A 78 -1.27 -12.46 3.73
N SER A 79 -2.50 -12.34 3.22
CA SER A 79 -2.80 -12.00 1.82
C SER A 79 -2.37 -10.60 1.42
N ALA A 80 -2.31 -9.65 2.37
CA ALA A 80 -1.85 -8.29 2.14
C ALA A 80 -0.33 -8.21 1.93
N ILE A 81 0.40 -9.24 2.36
CA ILE A 81 1.85 -9.32 2.17
C ILE A 81 2.14 -9.74 0.73
N ILE A 82 2.91 -8.89 0.05
CA ILE A 82 3.31 -9.06 -1.35
C ILE A 82 4.74 -9.58 -1.37
N ASP A 83 5.00 -10.59 -2.20
CA ASP A 83 6.33 -11.16 -2.49
C ASP A 83 6.75 -10.91 -3.95
N ASP A 84 5.91 -10.23 -4.73
CA ASP A 84 6.14 -9.85 -6.12
C ASP A 84 6.44 -8.34 -6.21
N PHE A 85 7.71 -8.00 -6.40
CA PHE A 85 8.12 -6.60 -6.54
C PHE A 85 7.58 -5.94 -7.81
N ASP A 86 7.32 -6.70 -8.88
CA ASP A 86 6.72 -6.15 -10.10
C ASP A 86 5.29 -5.66 -9.84
N PHE A 87 4.57 -6.30 -8.91
CA PHE A 87 3.27 -5.81 -8.44
C PHE A 87 3.40 -4.45 -7.75
N VAL A 88 4.44 -4.24 -6.92
CA VAL A 88 4.71 -2.94 -6.28
C VAL A 88 4.93 -1.86 -7.34
N ILE A 89 5.79 -2.13 -8.32
CA ILE A 89 6.07 -1.20 -9.42
C ILE A 89 4.79 -0.90 -10.22
N LYS A 90 3.96 -1.92 -10.50
CA LYS A 90 2.68 -1.77 -11.19
C LYS A 90 1.74 -0.82 -10.44
N VAL A 91 1.57 -1.00 -9.14
CA VAL A 91 0.66 -0.17 -8.32
C VAL A 91 1.11 1.29 -8.33
N PHE A 92 2.39 1.56 -8.07
CA PHE A 92 2.93 2.92 -8.12
C PHE A 92 2.79 3.55 -9.51
N SER A 93 3.02 2.77 -10.58
CA SER A 93 2.86 3.27 -11.95
C SER A 93 1.42 3.67 -12.24
N ILE A 94 0.45 2.82 -11.90
CA ILE A 94 -0.98 3.11 -12.08
C ILE A 94 -1.37 4.36 -11.32
N PHE A 95 -1.04 4.43 -10.02
CA PHE A 95 -1.38 5.59 -9.20
C PHE A 95 -0.80 6.90 -9.77
N LEU A 96 0.41 6.88 -10.32
CA LEU A 96 1.02 8.05 -10.94
C LEU A 96 0.38 8.45 -12.28
N GLU A 97 -0.20 7.50 -13.00
CA GLU A 97 -0.85 7.75 -14.29
C GLU A 97 -2.31 8.21 -14.14
N THR A 98 -3.03 7.66 -13.15
CA THR A 98 -4.49 7.85 -13.00
C THR A 98 -4.87 8.70 -11.80
N GLY A 99 -3.98 8.80 -10.80
CA GLY A 99 -4.26 9.38 -9.50
C GLY A 99 -4.97 8.44 -8.53
N ASP A 100 -5.21 7.16 -8.87
CA ASP A 100 -5.90 6.18 -8.03
C ASP A 100 -5.47 4.73 -8.37
N VAL A 101 -5.67 3.78 -7.46
CA VAL A 101 -5.46 2.35 -7.71
C VAL A 101 -6.81 1.63 -7.79
N PRO A 102 -7.08 0.86 -8.85
CA PRO A 102 -8.30 0.07 -8.97
C PRO A 102 -8.55 -0.92 -7.82
N TYR A 103 -9.84 -1.12 -7.47
CA TYR A 103 -10.29 -2.01 -6.40
C TYR A 103 -9.96 -3.50 -6.60
N ASP A 104 -9.71 -3.94 -7.83
CA ASP A 104 -9.25 -5.30 -8.11
C ASP A 104 -7.77 -5.52 -7.75
N LEU A 105 -7.00 -4.44 -7.56
CA LEU A 105 -5.62 -4.47 -7.09
C LEU A 105 -5.50 -4.12 -5.62
N MET A 106 -6.25 -3.11 -5.16
CA MET A 106 -6.28 -2.71 -3.75
C MET A 106 -7.69 -2.44 -3.23
N ASP A 107 -8.10 -3.11 -2.15
CA ASP A 107 -9.41 -3.02 -1.51
C ASP A 107 -9.28 -2.82 0.02
N ILE A 108 -10.39 -2.47 0.67
CA ILE A 108 -10.47 -2.14 2.11
C ILE A 108 -10.27 -3.38 2.99
#